data_AF-A0A0F9LBZ3-F1
#
_entry.id   AF-A0A0F9LBZ3-F1
#
_cell.length_a   1.000
_cell.length_b   1.000
_cell.length_c   1.000
_cell.angle_alpha   90.00
_cell.angle_beta   90.00
_cell.angle_gamma   90.00
#
_symmetry.space_group_name_H-M   'P 1'
#
loop_
_entity.id
_entity.type
_entity.pdbx_description
1 polymer ?
#
loop_
_entity_poly.entity_id
_entity_poly.type
_entity_poly.pdbx_seq_one_letter_code
_entity_poly.pdbx_strand_id
1 'polypeptide(L)' 'MKISKAIEILTQCASTYPKDSQSEVLDSFKLGIEALRAVDHARTENYWTPIPTMPGETG' A
#
# COMPACT_ATOMS: atom_id res chain seq x y z
N MET A 1 -3.77 -13.72 -9.76
CA MET A 1 -2.66 -13.12 -8.98
C MET A 1 -3.09 -13.03 -7.52
N LYS A 2 -2.23 -13.37 -6.54
CA LYS A 2 -2.57 -13.31 -5.09
C LYS A 2 -2.24 -11.93 -4.51
N ILE A 3 -2.98 -11.46 -3.50
CA ILE A 3 -2.71 -10.17 -2.81
C ILE A 3 -1.28 -10.14 -2.26
N SER A 4 -0.83 -11.24 -1.64
CA SER A 4 0.54 -11.38 -1.16
C SER A 4 1.60 -11.12 -2.25
N LYS A 5 1.34 -11.56 -3.49
CA LYS A 5 2.26 -11.32 -4.61
C LYS A 5 2.27 -9.86 -5.07
N ALA A 6 1.13 -9.16 -4.99
CA ALA A 6 1.05 -7.73 -5.30
C ALA A 6 1.79 -6.89 -4.25
N ILE A 7 1.66 -7.23 -2.96
CA ILE A 7 2.41 -6.59 -1.87
C ILE A 7 3.92 -6.77 -2.07
N GLU A 8 4.36 -7.98 -2.42
CA GLU A 8 5.77 -8.28 -2.69
C GLU A 8 6.34 -7.39 -3.82
N ILE A 9 5.62 -7.29 -4.94
CA ILE A 9 6.03 -6.47 -6.09
C ILE A 9 6.14 -5.00 -5.72
N LEU A 10 5.12 -4.43 -5.05
CA LEU A 10 5.14 -3.02 -4.64
C LEU A 10 6.24 -2.73 -3.63
N THR A 11 6.49 -3.66 -2.71
CA THR A 11 7.60 -3.55 -1.74
C THR A 11 8.94 -3.53 -2.47
N GLN A 12 9.11 -4.38 -3.47
CA GLN A 12 10.31 -4.38 -4.30
C GLN A 12 10.47 -3.06 -5.05
N CYS A 13 9.41 -2.55 -5.70
CA CYS A 13 9.41 -1.25 -6.36
C CYS A 13 9.80 -0.12 -5.41
N ALA A 14 9.24 -0.08 -4.19
CA ALA A 14 9.58 0.92 -3.18
C ALA A 14 11.05 0.83 -2.72
N SER A 15 11.60 -0.39 -2.62
CA SER A 15 12.99 -0.61 -2.19
C SER A 15 14.03 -0.25 -3.25
N THR A 16 13.68 -0.38 -4.55
CA THR A 16 14.57 -0.07 -5.67
C THR A 16 14.37 1.35 -6.20
N TYR A 17 13.33 2.06 -5.75
CA TYR A 17 13.08 3.43 -6.18
C TYR A 17 14.18 4.36 -5.65
N PRO A 18 14.78 5.21 -6.49
CA PRO A 18 15.81 6.14 -6.03
C PRO A 18 15.25 7.06 -4.94
N LYS A 19 15.89 7.08 -3.76
CA LYS A 19 15.45 7.88 -2.61
C LYS A 19 15.51 9.40 -2.87
N ASP A 20 16.30 9.77 -3.88
CA ASP A 20 16.56 11.16 -4.26
C ASP A 20 15.53 11.66 -5.29
N SER A 21 14.71 10.75 -5.83
CA SER A 21 13.64 11.03 -6.78
C SER A 21 12.31 11.14 -6.02
N GLN A 22 11.66 12.31 -6.11
CA GLN A 22 10.27 12.64 -5.75
C GLN A 22 9.54 11.74 -4.72
N SER A 23 9.24 12.33 -3.56
CA SER A 23 8.48 11.71 -2.43
C SER A 23 7.18 11.04 -2.87
N GLU A 24 6.42 11.66 -3.78
CA GLU A 24 5.05 11.24 -4.12
C GLU A 24 4.95 9.83 -4.70
N VAL A 25 5.93 9.39 -5.51
CA VAL A 25 5.92 8.05 -6.10
C VAL A 25 6.20 7.00 -5.03
N LEU A 26 7.17 7.26 -4.15
CA LEU A 26 7.47 6.38 -3.02
C LEU A 26 6.30 6.32 -2.05
N ASP A 27 5.62 7.45 -1.80
CA ASP A 27 4.45 7.51 -0.93
C ASP A 27 3.24 6.79 -1.56
N SER A 28 3.08 6.86 -2.88
CA SER A 28 2.09 6.07 -3.62
C SER A 28 2.32 4.56 -3.46
N PHE A 29 3.58 4.09 -3.51
CA PHE A 29 3.89 2.68 -3.27
C PHE A 29 3.56 2.26 -1.83
N LYS A 30 3.92 3.08 -0.83
CA LYS A 30 3.60 2.81 0.58
C LYS A 30 2.09 2.71 0.80
N LEU A 31 1.33 3.66 0.26
CA LEU A 31 -0.12 3.68 0.35
C LEU A 31 -0.74 2.43 -0.29
N GLY A 32 -0.28 2.05 -1.48
CA GLY A 32 -0.74 0.83 -2.15
C GLY A 32 -0.45 -0.44 -1.34
N ILE A 33 0.73 -0.52 -0.70
CA ILE A 33 1.08 -1.64 0.19
C ILE A 33 0.14 -1.69 1.40
N GLU A 34 -0.13 -0.54 2.02
CA GLU A 34 -1.00 -0.44 3.19
C GLU A 34 -2.45 -0.83 2.88
N ALA A 35 -3.00 -0.31 1.77
CA ALA A 35 -4.36 -0.64 1.32
C ALA A 35 -4.50 -2.15 1.03
N LEU A 36 -3.51 -2.77 0.38
CA LEU A 36 -3.54 -4.21 0.12
C LEU A 36 -3.46 -5.04 1.40
N ARG A 37 -2.67 -4.61 2.40
CA ARG A 37 -2.63 -5.26 3.72
C ARG A 37 -3.96 -5.14 4.45
N ALA A 38 -4.59 -3.96 4.39
CA ALA A 38 -5.90 -3.74 4.99
C ALA A 38 -6.97 -4.68 4.38
N VAL A 39 -6.92 -4.90 3.06
CA VAL A 39 -7.80 -5.86 2.36
C VAL A 39 -7.49 -7.31 2.75
N ASP A 40 -6.21 -7.70 2.83
CA ASP A 40 -5.81 -9.07 3.22
C ASP A 40 -6.25 -9.39 4.67
N HIS A 41 -6.09 -8.41 5.55
CA HIS A 41 -6.52 -8.47 6.95
C HIS A 41 -8.04 -8.54 7.09
N ALA A 42 -8.79 -7.69 6.36
CA ALA A 42 -10.25 -7.72 6.38
C ALA A 42 -10.82 -9.08 5.92
N ARG A 43 -10.17 -9.72 4.94
CA ARG A 43 -10.56 -11.05 4.43
C ARG A 43 -10.23 -12.18 5.41
N THR A 44 -9.19 -12.03 6.20
CA THR A 44 -8.77 -13.06 7.17
C THR A 44 -9.51 -12.95 8.50
N GLU A 45 -9.90 -11.73 8.90
CA GLU A 45 -10.50 -11.48 10.22
C GLU A 45 -11.99 -11.16 10.22
N ASN A 46 -12.67 -11.17 9.05
CA ASN A 46 -14.09 -10.76 8.91
C ASN A 46 -14.36 -9.34 9.47
N TYR A 47 -13.32 -8.52 9.54
CA TYR A 47 -13.33 -7.19 10.16
C TYR A 47 -13.25 -6.11 9.08
N TRP A 48 -13.98 -5.01 9.27
CA TRP A 48 -13.91 -3.86 8.35
C TRP A 48 -12.70 -2.99 8.71
N THR A 49 -11.71 -2.94 7.84
CA THR A 49 -10.59 -1.99 7.94
C THR A 49 -10.85 -0.80 7.00
N PRO A 50 -10.83 0.45 7.48
CA PRO A 50 -10.94 1.61 6.59
C PRO A 50 -9.78 1.64 5.60
N ILE A 51 -10.08 1.97 4.34
CA ILE A 51 -9.05 2.15 3.31
C ILE A 51 -8.24 3.39 3.67
N PRO A 52 -6.89 3.33 3.69
CA PRO A 52 -6.07 4.49 3.96
C PRO A 52 -6.35 5.62 2.96
N THR A 53 -6.57 6.82 3.47
CA THR A 53 -6.73 8.04 2.67
C THR A 53 -5.38 8.71 2.40
N MET A 54 -5.25 9.37 1.25
CA MET A 54 -4.04 10.14 0.97
C MET A 54 -3.91 11.36 1.90
N PRO A 55 -2.68 11.88 2.13
CA PRO A 55 -2.49 13.16 2.80
C PRO A 55 -3.30 14.25 2.08
N GLY A 56 -4.31 14.79 2.77
CA GLY A 56 -5.20 15.83 2.23
C GLY A 56 -6.58 15.33 1.77
N GLU A 57 -6.82 14.02 1.71
CA GLU A 57 -8.18 13.48 1.56
C GLU A 57 -8.86 13.43 2.94
N THR A 58 -10.00 14.12 3.09
CA THR A 58 -10.87 13.99 4.27
C THR A 58 -11.81 12.80 4.07
N GLY A 59 -11.71 11.80 4.96
CA GLY A 59 -12.59 10.63 5.01
C GLY A 59 -13.99 10.90 5.52
#